data_AF-A0AAX2ZU63-F1
#
_entry.id   AF-A0AAX2ZU63-F1
#
_cell.length_a   1.000
_cell.length_b   1.000
_cell.length_c   1.000
_cell.angle_alpha   90.00
_cell.angle_beta   90.00
_cell.angle_gamma   90.00
#
_symmetry.space_group_name_H-M   'P 1'
#
loop_
_entity.id
_entity.type
_entity.pdbx_description
1 polymer ?
#
loop_
_entity_poly.entity_id
_entity_poly.type
_entity_poly.pdbx_seq_one_letter_code
_entity_poly.pdbx_strand_id
1 'polypeptide(L)'
;MTGGGYGGPGPFAGQPGPGPQNQPPHQGGWGANPGPQFPQAPAGGQQFGGPRLPPPPPPSSPPPPPQWGPGAPQPGPFGNQPPFPGQPPGGPGYLPMPTPKPARKPLLRLPSGKRRRQILLGAGAVAVVAALVAGGFMVFGGGGADEGGTGTAGEAVTAYLEALQNGDAKAALALGRDQPPDTSMLTDEILKKQMEKFPITDVKVLADLPMGDGGALVHVIAKVGGVDSDQSIRLEKPPPGQGWKLKSAAMTVEFNIDNTSPELAKYITVWDKPVPKSNKAYIFPGLIQLGSSNPAIDVGNSPAVGRTDPSLYEISTMSKLVFPDFKISDQGRQMVKDALKKALDECASSSSLEPPKCPNKAARSDFVADSAKWTAPANLDALTINFMDPKTGKVMIIGNAEFGISVRTQSGSTETGTFLATVFGNADLTQNPPIVDFDRA
;
A
#
# COMPACT_ATOMS: atom_id res chain seq x y z
N MET A 1 28.00 53.04 -13.61
CA MET A 1 27.94 54.33 -14.35
C MET A 1 28.55 54.09 -15.73
N THR A 2 28.00 54.71 -16.79
CA THR A 2 28.52 54.80 -18.20
C THR A 2 28.88 53.48 -18.93
N GLY A 3 28.52 53.24 -20.20
CA GLY A 3 27.67 53.98 -21.15
C GLY A 3 28.02 53.66 -22.62
N GLY A 4 27.02 53.48 -23.49
CA GLY A 4 27.14 53.40 -24.97
C GLY A 4 27.48 52.01 -25.56
N GLY A 5 27.00 51.63 -26.75
CA GLY A 5 25.99 52.30 -27.59
C GLY A 5 26.13 52.10 -29.11
N TYR A 6 25.81 50.91 -29.62
CA TYR A 6 25.53 50.57 -31.04
C TYR A 6 24.57 49.35 -31.07
N GLY A 7 23.76 49.05 -32.09
CA GLY A 7 23.42 49.72 -33.35
C GLY A 7 22.29 48.98 -34.11
N GLY A 8 21.88 49.45 -35.30
CA GLY A 8 20.95 48.79 -36.24
C GLY A 8 21.22 49.23 -37.69
N PRO A 9 20.37 48.96 -38.73
CA PRO A 9 19.02 48.36 -38.73
C PRO A 9 18.84 47.14 -39.68
N GLY A 10 17.71 46.41 -39.66
CA GLY A 10 16.62 46.62 -40.63
C GLY A 10 15.82 45.32 -40.96
N PRO A 11 14.61 45.38 -41.55
CA PRO A 11 13.58 44.33 -41.39
C PRO A 11 13.06 43.65 -42.69
N PHE A 12 12.30 42.55 -42.56
CA PHE A 12 11.48 41.99 -43.64
C PHE A 12 10.09 41.51 -43.15
N ALA A 13 9.04 41.93 -43.86
CA ALA A 13 7.68 41.40 -43.80
C ALA A 13 7.05 41.49 -45.20
N GLY A 14 6.22 40.52 -45.60
CA GLY A 14 5.60 40.50 -46.93
C GLY A 14 4.46 39.47 -47.10
N GLN A 15 3.36 39.92 -47.71
CA GLN A 15 2.13 39.22 -48.15
C GLN A 15 1.76 39.79 -49.55
N PRO A 16 0.66 39.41 -50.23
CA PRO A 16 0.20 38.08 -50.67
C PRO A 16 -0.32 38.07 -52.15
N GLY A 17 -0.94 36.97 -52.62
CA GLY A 17 -1.88 36.94 -53.77
C GLY A 17 -1.62 35.84 -54.82
N PRO A 18 -2.46 35.65 -55.88
CA PRO A 18 -3.86 36.07 -56.09
C PRO A 18 -4.82 34.89 -56.54
N GLY A 19 -6.13 35.17 -56.73
CA GLY A 19 -7.15 34.22 -57.28
C GLY A 19 -7.31 34.25 -58.81
N PRO A 20 -8.29 33.53 -59.44
CA PRO A 20 -9.68 34.07 -59.55
C PRO A 20 -10.90 33.09 -59.71
N GLN A 21 -12.09 33.61 -59.36
CA GLN A 21 -13.50 33.45 -59.85
C GLN A 21 -14.05 32.20 -60.60
N ASN A 22 -15.22 31.67 -60.17
CA ASN A 22 -16.52 31.78 -60.90
C ASN A 22 -17.80 31.23 -60.19
N GLN A 23 -18.76 32.13 -59.92
CA GLN A 23 -20.26 32.12 -59.94
C GLN A 23 -21.20 30.92 -59.54
N PRO A 24 -22.52 31.19 -59.24
CA PRO A 24 -23.39 30.41 -58.31
C PRO A 24 -24.73 29.97 -58.99
N PRO A 25 -25.94 29.95 -58.36
CA PRO A 25 -26.40 29.69 -56.97
C PRO A 25 -27.46 28.55 -56.89
N HIS A 26 -28.06 28.25 -55.72
CA HIS A 26 -29.51 27.97 -55.61
C HIS A 26 -30.04 28.06 -54.15
N GLN A 27 -31.26 28.58 -54.00
CA GLN A 27 -32.08 28.67 -52.78
C GLN A 27 -32.75 27.30 -52.49
N GLY A 28 -33.34 26.97 -51.35
CA GLY A 28 -33.65 27.65 -50.08
C GLY A 28 -34.66 26.78 -49.29
N GLY A 29 -34.98 27.08 -48.02
CA GLY A 29 -36.00 26.30 -47.31
C GLY A 29 -36.14 26.63 -45.81
N TRP A 30 -37.19 27.38 -45.46
CA TRP A 30 -37.60 27.61 -44.07
C TRP A 30 -38.67 26.60 -43.65
N GLY A 31 -38.60 26.13 -42.39
CA GLY A 31 -39.34 24.96 -41.91
C GLY A 31 -40.81 25.15 -41.54
N ALA A 32 -41.40 24.06 -41.06
CA ALA A 32 -42.51 24.04 -40.09
C ALA A 32 -42.70 22.62 -39.51
N ASN A 33 -42.90 22.55 -38.18
CA ASN A 33 -43.62 21.48 -37.46
C ASN A 33 -45.12 21.91 -37.39
N PRO A 34 -46.13 21.15 -36.88
CA PRO A 34 -46.06 19.88 -36.14
C PRO A 34 -47.14 18.82 -36.48
N GLY A 35 -47.06 17.63 -35.87
CA GLY A 35 -48.24 16.77 -35.66
C GLY A 35 -47.96 15.25 -35.66
N PRO A 36 -48.67 14.42 -34.85
CA PRO A 36 -48.09 13.15 -34.37
C PRO A 36 -48.89 11.89 -34.76
N GLN A 37 -48.26 10.92 -35.43
CA GLN A 37 -48.82 9.57 -35.62
C GLN A 37 -47.75 8.46 -35.56
N PHE A 38 -47.96 7.50 -34.66
CA PHE A 38 -47.41 6.14 -34.68
C PHE A 38 -48.48 5.19 -35.23
N PRO A 39 -48.18 3.91 -35.56
CA PRO A 39 -46.93 3.36 -36.09
C PRO A 39 -47.16 2.45 -37.32
N GLN A 40 -46.15 2.26 -38.18
CA GLN A 40 -45.77 0.95 -38.77
C GLN A 40 -44.55 1.07 -39.70
N ALA A 41 -43.70 0.04 -39.65
CA ALA A 41 -42.58 -0.21 -40.59
C ALA A 41 -43.14 -0.87 -41.89
N PRO A 42 -42.40 -1.02 -43.03
CA PRO A 42 -40.93 -1.16 -43.08
C PRO A 42 -40.18 -0.59 -44.31
N ALA A 43 -38.87 -0.89 -44.33
CA ALA A 43 -37.94 -0.99 -45.46
C ALA A 43 -37.23 0.29 -45.97
N GLY A 44 -35.91 0.15 -46.21
CA GLY A 44 -35.13 1.05 -47.08
C GLY A 44 -34.12 1.98 -46.37
N GLY A 45 -33.02 1.44 -45.84
CA GLY A 45 -31.89 2.23 -45.33
C GLY A 45 -30.55 1.68 -45.82
N GLN A 46 -29.98 2.27 -46.87
CA GLN A 46 -28.64 1.92 -47.36
C GLN A 46 -27.58 2.55 -46.44
N GLN A 47 -26.62 1.74 -45.98
CA GLN A 47 -25.57 2.17 -45.06
C GLN A 47 -24.28 2.49 -45.85
N PHE A 48 -23.83 3.75 -45.81
CA PHE A 48 -22.58 4.16 -46.44
C PHE A 48 -21.37 3.56 -45.69
N GLY A 49 -20.36 3.11 -46.45
CA GLY A 49 -19.29 2.27 -45.95
C GLY A 49 -18.15 3.02 -45.24
N GLY A 50 -17.72 2.48 -44.09
CA GLY A 50 -16.39 2.72 -43.54
C GLY A 50 -15.36 1.65 -44.00
N PRO A 51 -14.05 1.86 -43.79
CA PRO A 51 -13.02 0.90 -44.19
C PRO A 51 -13.18 -0.47 -43.51
N ARG A 52 -13.12 -1.55 -44.30
CA ARG A 52 -13.23 -2.92 -43.78
C ARG A 52 -11.91 -3.36 -43.14
N LEU A 53 -11.95 -3.69 -41.85
CA LEU A 53 -10.89 -4.46 -41.20
C LEU A 53 -10.90 -5.91 -41.70
N PRO A 54 -9.74 -6.59 -41.81
CA PRO A 54 -9.70 -8.01 -42.16
C PRO A 54 -10.31 -8.87 -41.04
N PRO A 55 -10.94 -10.00 -41.37
CA PRO A 55 -11.54 -10.89 -40.37
C PRO A 55 -10.47 -11.58 -39.51
N PRO A 56 -10.76 -11.88 -38.23
CA PRO A 56 -9.86 -12.65 -37.39
C PRO A 56 -9.73 -14.11 -37.90
N PRO A 57 -8.59 -14.78 -37.66
CA PRO A 57 -8.41 -16.18 -38.01
C PRO A 57 -9.37 -17.09 -37.21
N PRO A 58 -9.72 -18.27 -37.75
CA PRO A 58 -10.59 -19.22 -37.05
C PRO A 58 -9.91 -19.77 -35.78
N PRO A 59 -10.69 -20.15 -34.75
CA PRO A 59 -10.15 -20.74 -33.53
C PRO A 59 -9.45 -22.07 -33.84
N SER A 60 -8.24 -22.25 -33.32
CA SER A 60 -7.50 -23.52 -33.42
C SER A 60 -8.21 -24.62 -32.62
N SER A 61 -8.28 -25.80 -33.23
CA SER A 61 -8.78 -27.01 -32.57
C SER A 61 -7.88 -27.40 -31.37
N PRO A 62 -8.44 -27.98 -30.30
CA PRO A 62 -7.65 -28.44 -29.17
C PRO A 62 -6.74 -29.61 -29.60
N PRO A 63 -5.52 -29.73 -29.03
CA PRO A 63 -4.62 -30.83 -29.34
C PRO A 63 -5.19 -32.18 -28.89
N PRO A 64 -4.87 -33.28 -29.59
CA PRO A 64 -5.30 -34.62 -29.18
C PRO A 64 -4.67 -35.01 -27.83
N PRO A 65 -5.34 -35.82 -27.00
CA PRO A 65 -4.77 -36.29 -25.74
C PRO A 65 -3.55 -37.20 -25.99
N PRO A 66 -2.54 -37.18 -25.10
CA PRO A 66 -1.33 -37.97 -25.28
C PRO A 66 -1.63 -39.49 -25.24
N GLN A 67 -1.20 -40.20 -26.28
CA GLN A 67 -1.17 -41.66 -26.29
C GLN A 67 -0.14 -42.17 -25.26
N TRP A 68 -0.62 -42.83 -24.22
CA TRP A 68 0.23 -43.59 -23.32
C TRP A 68 0.52 -44.98 -23.91
N GLY A 69 1.81 -45.32 -23.99
CA GLY A 69 2.27 -46.67 -24.35
C GLY A 69 1.92 -47.72 -23.29
N PRO A 70 1.99 -49.02 -23.63
CA PRO A 70 1.43 -50.09 -22.82
C PRO A 70 2.27 -50.37 -21.56
N GLY A 71 1.69 -50.20 -20.37
CA GLY A 71 2.45 -50.45 -19.13
C GLY A 71 1.77 -50.15 -17.79
N ALA A 72 0.49 -50.46 -17.59
CA ALA A 72 -0.12 -50.50 -16.24
C ALA A 72 -1.34 -51.45 -16.18
N PRO A 73 -1.39 -52.43 -15.25
CA PRO A 73 -2.55 -53.32 -15.09
C PRO A 73 -3.69 -52.65 -14.28
N GLN A 74 -4.93 -53.01 -14.60
CA GLN A 74 -6.13 -52.53 -13.88
C GLN A 74 -6.24 -53.10 -12.45
N PRO A 75 -6.83 -52.34 -11.49
CA PRO A 75 -7.32 -52.90 -10.24
C PRO A 75 -8.63 -53.68 -10.45
N GLY A 76 -8.61 -54.99 -10.18
CA GLY A 76 -9.81 -55.81 -10.01
C GLY A 76 -10.39 -55.75 -8.58
N PRO A 77 -11.62 -56.25 -8.35
CA PRO A 77 -12.37 -56.03 -7.12
C PRO A 77 -12.08 -57.03 -5.97
N PHE A 78 -12.20 -56.52 -4.75
CA PHE A 78 -12.53 -57.18 -3.46
C PHE A 78 -12.22 -58.68 -3.26
N GLY A 79 -11.31 -58.99 -2.32
CA GLY A 79 -11.09 -60.33 -1.78
C GLY A 79 -10.54 -60.32 -0.34
N ASN A 80 -11.19 -61.05 0.57
CA ASN A 80 -10.96 -61.09 2.02
C ASN A 80 -9.53 -61.50 2.47
N GLN A 81 -9.11 -60.99 3.63
CA GLN A 81 -8.07 -61.61 4.48
C GLN A 81 -8.43 -61.54 5.99
N PRO A 82 -7.84 -62.41 6.85
CA PRO A 82 -8.54 -62.96 8.03
C PRO A 82 -8.23 -62.26 9.38
N PRO A 83 -8.96 -62.63 10.46
CA PRO A 83 -8.90 -61.93 11.76
C PRO A 83 -7.87 -62.50 12.73
N PHE A 84 -7.39 -61.66 13.67
CA PHE A 84 -6.76 -62.09 14.93
C PHE A 84 -7.41 -61.36 16.14
N PRO A 85 -7.40 -61.94 17.36
CA PRO A 85 -8.56 -61.84 18.25
C PRO A 85 -8.34 -61.06 19.55
N GLY A 86 -9.46 -60.66 20.18
CA GLY A 86 -9.60 -60.66 21.64
C GLY A 86 -10.07 -59.36 22.30
N GLN A 87 -11.39 -59.24 22.54
CA GLN A 87 -11.96 -58.66 23.77
C GLN A 87 -13.43 -59.11 23.97
N PRO A 88 -13.94 -59.16 25.23
CA PRO A 88 -15.23 -59.79 25.57
C PRO A 88 -16.45 -58.86 25.38
N PRO A 89 -17.70 -59.41 25.40
CA PRO A 89 -18.88 -58.71 24.89
C PRO A 89 -19.76 -58.03 25.97
N GLY A 90 -20.51 -57.00 25.53
CA GLY A 90 -21.89 -56.77 25.98
C GLY A 90 -22.16 -55.52 26.83
N GLY A 91 -22.98 -54.60 26.30
CA GLY A 91 -23.56 -53.48 27.06
C GLY A 91 -24.10 -52.35 26.16
N PRO A 92 -25.42 -52.25 25.89
CA PRO A 92 -25.97 -51.24 25.00
C PRO A 92 -26.28 -49.93 25.73
N GLY A 93 -25.71 -48.82 25.27
CA GLY A 93 -26.00 -47.48 25.76
C GLY A 93 -25.64 -46.41 24.72
N TYR A 94 -26.58 -45.53 24.41
CA TYR A 94 -26.42 -44.48 23.40
C TYR A 94 -25.23 -43.54 23.71
N LEU A 95 -24.37 -43.29 22.72
CA LEU A 95 -23.38 -42.22 22.75
C LEU A 95 -23.73 -41.12 21.71
N PRO A 96 -23.67 -39.84 22.08
CA PRO A 96 -23.94 -38.73 21.16
C PRO A 96 -22.76 -38.49 20.20
N MET A 97 -23.07 -37.87 19.05
CA MET A 97 -22.07 -37.50 18.03
C MET A 97 -21.01 -36.53 18.60
N PRO A 98 -19.70 -36.76 18.34
CA PRO A 98 -18.66 -35.80 18.70
C PRO A 98 -18.68 -34.57 17.78
N THR A 99 -18.80 -33.38 18.36
CA THR A 99 -18.61 -32.11 17.65
C THR A 99 -17.15 -31.94 17.17
N PRO A 100 -16.90 -31.35 15.99
CA PRO A 100 -15.54 -31.08 15.52
C PRO A 100 -14.81 -30.08 16.42
N LYS A 101 -13.56 -30.41 16.79
CA LYS A 101 -12.70 -29.55 17.61
C LYS A 101 -12.12 -28.40 16.76
N PRO A 102 -12.14 -27.14 17.22
CA PRO A 102 -11.49 -26.04 16.50
C PRO A 102 -9.96 -26.20 16.48
N ALA A 103 -9.34 -25.84 15.37
CA ALA A 103 -7.90 -25.88 15.20
C ALA A 103 -7.18 -24.90 16.16
N ARG A 104 -6.05 -25.35 16.74
CA ARG A 104 -5.22 -24.52 17.62
C ARG A 104 -4.55 -23.40 16.81
N LYS A 105 -4.83 -22.15 17.18
CA LYS A 105 -4.03 -21.00 16.73
C LYS A 105 -2.65 -21.04 17.43
N PRO A 106 -1.53 -20.74 16.74
CA PRO A 106 -0.26 -20.53 17.41
C PRO A 106 -0.31 -19.22 18.20
N LEU A 107 -0.23 -19.31 19.53
CA LEU A 107 -0.17 -18.12 20.39
C LEU A 107 1.26 -17.57 20.40
N LEU A 108 1.41 -16.36 19.84
CA LEU A 108 2.65 -15.58 19.91
C LEU A 108 2.95 -15.26 21.38
N ARG A 109 4.01 -15.84 21.94
CA ARG A 109 4.30 -15.79 23.38
C ARG A 109 5.21 -14.59 23.69
N LEU A 110 4.63 -13.42 23.95
CA LEU A 110 5.38 -12.28 24.48
C LEU A 110 5.92 -12.59 25.88
N PRO A 111 7.21 -12.37 26.18
CA PRO A 111 7.72 -12.42 27.55
C PRO A 111 7.34 -11.13 28.29
N SER A 112 6.46 -11.23 29.28
CA SER A 112 6.18 -10.15 30.23
C SER A 112 7.18 -10.20 31.40
N GLY A 113 7.68 -9.03 31.81
CA GLY A 113 8.75 -8.95 32.82
C GLY A 113 8.26 -8.64 34.23
N LYS A 114 8.97 -9.16 35.24
CA LYS A 114 9.30 -8.41 36.48
C LYS A 114 10.50 -8.99 37.23
N ARG A 115 11.21 -8.08 37.89
CA ARG A 115 12.54 -8.22 38.52
C ARG A 115 12.56 -9.17 39.74
N ARG A 116 13.64 -9.94 39.94
CA ARG A 116 14.66 -9.63 40.98
C ARG A 116 15.94 -10.50 40.91
N ARG A 117 17.06 -9.83 41.24
CA ARG A 117 18.43 -10.29 41.59
C ARG A 117 18.67 -11.80 41.77
N GLN A 118 19.72 -12.31 41.12
CA GLN A 118 20.98 -12.66 41.80
C GLN A 118 22.17 -12.58 40.82
N ILE A 119 23.39 -12.50 41.37
CA ILE A 119 24.65 -12.19 40.67
C ILE A 119 25.49 -13.47 40.63
N LEU A 120 26.17 -13.77 39.51
CA LEU A 120 27.61 -14.11 39.42
C LEU A 120 27.97 -14.91 38.14
N LEU A 121 29.14 -14.55 37.59
CA LEU A 121 30.10 -15.38 36.85
C LEU A 121 29.65 -16.08 35.55
N GLY A 122 30.12 -15.54 34.43
CA GLY A 122 30.04 -16.12 33.09
C GLY A 122 30.93 -15.38 32.08
N ALA A 123 32.14 -15.00 32.50
CA ALA A 123 33.07 -14.27 31.64
C ALA A 123 33.82 -15.22 30.70
N GLY A 124 33.60 -15.09 29.39
CA GLY A 124 34.34 -15.83 28.36
C GLY A 124 33.93 -15.43 26.94
N ALA A 125 34.91 -15.05 26.12
CA ALA A 125 34.80 -14.87 24.66
C ALA A 125 33.94 -13.70 24.09
N VAL A 126 34.08 -12.48 24.63
CA VAL A 126 33.69 -11.23 23.89
C VAL A 126 34.86 -10.21 23.80
N ALA A 127 35.96 -10.44 24.53
CA ALA A 127 37.03 -9.45 24.73
C ALA A 127 38.11 -9.37 23.62
N VAL A 128 37.83 -9.78 22.38
CA VAL A 128 38.79 -9.72 21.26
C VAL A 128 38.39 -8.69 20.19
N VAL A 129 37.10 -8.41 20.01
CA VAL A 129 36.63 -7.41 19.00
C VAL A 129 36.57 -5.99 19.59
N ALA A 130 36.19 -5.85 20.87
CA ALA A 130 36.10 -4.54 21.54
C ALA A 130 37.44 -3.80 21.68
N ALA A 131 38.59 -4.48 21.52
CA ALA A 131 39.91 -3.88 21.60
C ALA A 131 40.31 -3.08 20.34
N LEU A 132 39.63 -3.26 19.20
CA LEU A 132 39.84 -2.45 17.99
C LEU A 132 39.03 -1.14 18.00
N VAL A 133 37.92 -1.11 18.73
CA VAL A 133 36.89 -0.07 18.63
C VAL A 133 37.20 1.21 19.43
N ALA A 134 38.18 1.18 20.34
CA ALA A 134 38.65 2.36 21.09
C ALA A 134 39.95 2.99 20.56
N GLY A 135 40.62 2.37 19.58
CA GLY A 135 41.91 2.82 19.03
C GLY A 135 41.92 3.13 17.52
N GLY A 136 40.91 2.69 16.77
CA GLY A 136 40.88 2.72 15.30
C GLY A 136 40.87 4.09 14.62
N PHE A 137 40.74 5.20 15.36
CA PHE A 137 40.69 6.56 14.80
C PHE A 137 41.94 7.42 15.06
N MET A 138 43.02 6.89 15.66
CA MET A 138 44.19 7.72 16.02
C MET A 138 45.59 7.17 15.72
N VAL A 139 45.76 6.00 15.09
CA VAL A 139 47.11 5.52 14.69
C VAL A 139 47.17 4.96 13.26
N PHE A 140 47.13 5.86 12.28
CA PHE A 140 47.90 5.71 11.03
C PHE A 140 48.63 7.03 10.72
N GLY A 141 49.53 7.42 11.64
CA GLY A 141 50.45 8.54 11.44
C GLY A 141 51.57 8.14 10.48
N GLY A 142 51.35 8.29 9.17
CA GLY A 142 52.27 7.82 8.13
C GLY A 142 52.39 8.69 6.88
N GLY A 143 51.82 9.91 6.89
CA GLY A 143 51.91 10.88 5.78
C GLY A 143 50.76 10.79 4.78
N GLY A 144 50.21 11.95 4.41
CA GLY A 144 49.04 12.08 3.52
C GLY A 144 47.76 12.35 4.29
N ALA A 145 47.06 13.43 3.93
CA ALA A 145 45.73 13.75 4.44
C ALA A 145 44.69 13.25 3.43
N ASP A 146 44.43 11.95 3.43
CA ASP A 146 43.58 11.28 2.43
C ASP A 146 42.22 10.81 2.99
N GLU A 147 41.21 10.80 2.11
CA GLU A 147 39.78 10.88 2.46
C GLU A 147 39.12 9.55 2.89
N GLY A 148 39.56 8.98 4.02
CA GLY A 148 38.73 8.13 4.88
C GLY A 148 38.03 6.94 4.23
N GLY A 149 38.76 6.11 3.47
CA GLY A 149 38.33 4.78 3.01
C GLY A 149 39.20 3.66 3.62
N THR A 150 38.82 2.40 3.44
CA THR A 150 39.54 1.23 4.01
C THR A 150 40.59 0.64 3.07
N GLY A 151 41.42 -0.29 3.56
CA GLY A 151 42.49 -0.95 2.79
C GLY A 151 41.98 -2.02 1.81
N THR A 152 40.94 -2.77 2.19
CA THR A 152 40.29 -3.79 1.34
C THR A 152 38.79 -3.55 1.15
N ALA A 153 38.19 -4.24 0.17
CA ALA A 153 36.76 -4.14 -0.10
C ALA A 153 35.93 -4.80 1.03
N GLY A 154 36.39 -5.95 1.54
CA GLY A 154 35.80 -6.65 2.67
C GLY A 154 35.82 -5.81 3.95
N GLU A 155 36.91 -5.05 4.20
CA GLU A 155 36.95 -4.07 5.30
C GLU A 155 35.90 -2.97 5.14
N ALA A 156 35.70 -2.42 3.94
CA ALA A 156 34.71 -1.35 3.72
C ALA A 156 33.29 -1.84 4.03
N VAL A 157 32.97 -3.06 3.58
CA VAL A 157 31.67 -3.68 3.83
C VAL A 157 31.49 -4.05 5.30
N THR A 158 32.54 -4.57 5.95
CA THR A 158 32.54 -4.88 7.39
C THR A 158 32.30 -3.62 8.21
N ALA A 159 33.08 -2.56 8.00
CA ALA A 159 32.94 -1.28 8.69
C ALA A 159 31.55 -0.66 8.48
N TYR A 160 30.96 -0.82 7.29
CA TYR A 160 29.61 -0.32 7.01
C TYR A 160 28.55 -1.11 7.77
N LEU A 161 28.63 -2.44 7.77
CA LEU A 161 27.73 -3.29 8.55
C LEU A 161 27.88 -3.06 10.07
N GLU A 162 29.08 -2.79 10.56
CA GLU A 162 29.33 -2.41 11.96
C GLU A 162 28.74 -1.03 12.30
N ALA A 163 28.90 -0.03 11.42
CA ALA A 163 28.29 1.29 11.61
C ALA A 163 26.74 1.21 11.64
N LEU A 164 26.15 0.39 10.77
CA LEU A 164 24.71 0.08 10.81
C LEU A 164 24.32 -0.55 12.16
N GLN A 165 25.00 -1.62 12.58
CA GLN A 165 24.75 -2.33 13.85
C GLN A 165 24.86 -1.42 15.09
N ASN A 166 25.86 -0.55 15.12
CA ASN A 166 26.10 0.38 16.23
C ASN A 166 25.12 1.56 16.26
N GLY A 167 24.35 1.77 15.19
CA GLY A 167 23.44 2.89 15.09
C GLY A 167 24.14 4.23 14.89
N ASP A 168 25.30 4.23 14.23
CA ASP A 168 26.09 5.42 13.90
C ASP A 168 25.84 5.79 12.43
N ALA A 169 24.91 6.73 12.23
CA ALA A 169 24.54 7.17 10.89
C ALA A 169 25.68 7.92 10.20
N LYS A 170 26.52 8.63 10.96
CA LYS A 170 27.63 9.43 10.41
C LYS A 170 28.75 8.53 9.90
N ALA A 171 29.12 7.50 10.66
CA ALA A 171 30.11 6.51 10.24
C ALA A 171 29.62 5.73 9.02
N ALA A 172 28.34 5.31 9.01
CA ALA A 172 27.75 4.62 7.86
C ALA A 172 27.80 5.48 6.59
N LEU A 173 27.39 6.75 6.66
CA LEU A 173 27.40 7.67 5.51
C LEU A 173 28.81 8.01 4.99
N ALA A 174 29.82 8.03 5.87
CA ALA A 174 31.21 8.29 5.47
C ALA A 174 31.82 7.17 4.60
N LEU A 175 31.25 5.96 4.68
CA LEU A 175 31.65 4.77 3.89
C LEU A 175 30.96 4.68 2.53
N GLY A 176 30.04 5.61 2.21
CA GLY A 176 29.53 5.83 0.86
C GLY A 176 30.36 6.89 0.12
N ARG A 177 30.55 6.70 -1.18
CA ARG A 177 31.11 7.75 -2.07
C ARG A 177 30.07 8.81 -2.38
N ASP A 178 28.93 8.38 -2.90
CA ASP A 178 27.81 9.23 -3.26
C ASP A 178 27.07 9.64 -1.97
N GLN A 179 26.97 10.95 -1.74
CA GLN A 179 26.20 11.50 -0.62
C GLN A 179 24.74 11.72 -1.03
N PRO A 180 23.76 11.32 -0.21
CA PRO A 180 22.35 11.48 -0.53
C PRO A 180 21.94 12.97 -0.50
N PRO A 181 21.05 13.41 -1.41
CA PRO A 181 20.63 14.82 -1.50
C PRO A 181 19.71 15.25 -0.36
N ASP A 182 19.17 14.31 0.42
CA ASP A 182 18.46 14.57 1.68
C ASP A 182 18.95 13.58 2.75
N THR A 183 19.17 14.10 3.96
CA THR A 183 19.58 13.34 5.15
C THR A 183 18.53 13.37 6.27
N SER A 184 17.34 13.92 6.01
CA SER A 184 16.26 14.10 7.00
C SER A 184 15.84 12.80 7.72
N MET A 185 15.96 11.64 7.07
CA MET A 185 15.68 10.31 7.65
C MET A 185 16.94 9.49 7.97
N LEU A 186 18.13 10.00 7.68
CA LEU A 186 19.42 9.32 7.88
C LEU A 186 20.07 9.74 9.20
N THR A 187 19.44 9.35 10.31
CA THR A 187 19.84 9.76 11.66
C THR A 187 20.12 8.54 12.55
N ASP A 188 21.01 8.71 13.53
CA ASP A 188 21.28 7.74 14.59
C ASP A 188 20.01 7.21 15.26
N GLU A 189 19.04 8.07 15.53
CA GLU A 189 17.79 7.68 16.20
C GLU A 189 16.98 6.69 15.34
N ILE A 190 16.85 6.97 14.04
CA ILE A 190 16.12 6.11 13.10
C ILE A 190 16.89 4.81 12.88
N LEU A 191 18.21 4.87 12.70
CA LEU A 191 19.05 3.69 12.51
C LEU A 191 19.04 2.77 13.75
N LYS A 192 19.08 3.33 14.96
CA LYS A 192 18.94 2.57 16.22
C LYS A 192 17.57 1.89 16.32
N LYS A 193 16.47 2.62 16.07
CA LYS A 193 15.11 2.04 16.00
C LYS A 193 14.98 0.93 14.94
N GLN A 194 15.71 1.06 13.83
CA GLN A 194 15.76 0.06 12.76
C GLN A 194 16.49 -1.22 13.20
N MET A 195 17.67 -1.09 13.81
CA MET A 195 18.43 -2.23 14.34
C MET A 195 17.77 -2.90 15.55
N GLU A 196 17.05 -2.16 16.40
CA GLU A 196 16.25 -2.74 17.49
C GLU A 196 15.15 -3.69 16.99
N LYS A 197 14.56 -3.40 15.83
CA LYS A 197 13.47 -4.20 15.24
C LYS A 197 13.98 -5.28 14.28
N PHE A 198 15.02 -4.98 13.51
CA PHE A 198 15.62 -5.86 12.52
C PHE A 198 17.15 -5.79 12.64
N PRO A 199 17.74 -6.43 13.67
CA PRO A 199 19.18 -6.40 13.88
C PRO A 199 19.91 -7.17 12.77
N ILE A 200 21.06 -6.65 12.38
CA ILE A 200 22.07 -7.38 11.59
C ILE A 200 23.01 -8.05 12.59
N THR A 201 23.22 -9.36 12.47
CA THR A 201 24.01 -10.18 13.41
C THR A 201 24.75 -11.30 12.67
N ASP A 202 25.66 -12.02 13.34
CA ASP A 202 26.41 -13.16 12.79
C ASP A 202 27.13 -12.88 11.45
N VAL A 203 27.55 -11.62 11.24
CA VAL A 203 28.21 -11.17 10.01
C VAL A 203 29.53 -11.91 9.77
N LYS A 204 29.71 -12.46 8.57
CA LYS A 204 30.97 -13.06 8.10
C LYS A 204 31.20 -12.66 6.65
N VAL A 205 32.34 -12.03 6.38
CA VAL A 205 32.87 -11.87 5.02
C VAL A 205 33.60 -13.16 4.66
N LEU A 206 33.23 -13.78 3.54
CA LEU A 206 33.75 -15.07 3.09
C LEU A 206 34.83 -14.93 2.01
N ALA A 207 34.71 -13.94 1.13
CA ALA A 207 35.66 -13.69 0.05
C ALA A 207 35.55 -12.26 -0.51
N ASP A 208 36.71 -11.70 -0.89
CA ASP A 208 36.82 -10.53 -1.76
C ASP A 208 37.16 -11.03 -3.18
N LEU A 209 36.16 -11.09 -4.06
CA LEU A 209 36.33 -11.60 -5.43
C LEU A 209 36.66 -10.44 -6.37
N PRO A 210 37.86 -10.39 -7.00
CA PRO A 210 38.21 -9.31 -7.90
C PRO A 210 37.39 -9.34 -9.19
N MET A 211 37.02 -8.16 -9.69
CA MET A 211 36.33 -7.98 -10.97
C MET A 211 37.28 -7.45 -12.06
N GLY A 212 36.94 -7.68 -13.33
CA GLY A 212 37.75 -7.25 -14.48
C GLY A 212 37.85 -5.73 -14.69
N ASP A 213 36.98 -4.94 -14.04
CA ASP A 213 37.05 -3.47 -13.97
C ASP A 213 37.96 -2.96 -12.83
N GLY A 214 38.54 -3.87 -12.04
CA GLY A 214 39.34 -3.56 -10.85
C GLY A 214 38.52 -3.23 -9.61
N GLY A 215 37.19 -3.40 -9.63
CA GLY A 215 36.36 -3.45 -8.44
C GLY A 215 36.41 -4.83 -7.76
N ALA A 216 35.54 -5.03 -6.76
CA ALA A 216 35.39 -6.30 -6.05
C ALA A 216 33.91 -6.68 -5.82
N LEU A 217 33.65 -7.98 -5.70
CA LEU A 217 32.42 -8.56 -5.15
C LEU A 217 32.75 -9.17 -3.79
N VAL A 218 32.24 -8.58 -2.72
CA VAL A 218 32.44 -9.03 -1.34
C VAL A 218 31.31 -9.99 -0.97
N HIS A 219 31.63 -11.26 -0.78
CA HIS A 219 30.65 -12.27 -0.37
C HIS A 219 30.43 -12.20 1.15
N VAL A 220 29.22 -11.89 1.58
CA VAL A 220 28.83 -11.74 2.99
C VAL A 220 27.65 -12.64 3.32
N ILE A 221 27.75 -13.34 4.45
CA ILE A 221 26.63 -13.98 5.12
C ILE A 221 26.36 -13.29 6.46
N ALA A 222 25.09 -13.07 6.80
CA ALA A 222 24.66 -12.50 8.08
C ALA A 222 23.23 -12.93 8.41
N LYS A 223 22.81 -12.76 9.66
CA LYS A 223 21.41 -12.82 10.07
C LYS A 223 20.81 -11.42 10.07
N VAL A 224 19.72 -11.21 9.33
CA VAL A 224 18.96 -9.96 9.29
C VAL A 224 17.58 -10.23 9.88
N GLY A 225 17.25 -9.59 11.01
CA GLY A 225 16.04 -9.93 11.78
C GLY A 225 16.01 -11.39 12.29
N GLY A 226 17.19 -12.01 12.44
CA GLY A 226 17.34 -13.43 12.78
C GLY A 226 17.21 -14.42 11.61
N VAL A 227 16.92 -13.95 10.39
CA VAL A 227 16.84 -14.77 9.17
C VAL A 227 18.18 -14.74 8.45
N ASP A 228 18.68 -15.90 8.01
CA ASP A 228 19.93 -16.00 7.25
C ASP A 228 19.83 -15.28 5.89
N SER A 229 20.83 -14.47 5.58
CA SER A 229 20.97 -13.71 4.35
C SER A 229 22.39 -13.89 3.80
N ASP A 230 22.48 -14.35 2.56
CA ASP A 230 23.72 -14.59 1.82
C ASP A 230 23.70 -13.71 0.56
N GLN A 231 24.68 -12.82 0.40
CA GLN A 231 24.76 -11.85 -0.70
C GLN A 231 26.20 -11.50 -1.08
N SER A 232 26.40 -11.15 -2.36
CA SER A 232 27.63 -10.52 -2.83
C SER A 232 27.43 -9.03 -3.08
N ILE A 233 28.15 -8.19 -2.34
CA ILE A 233 28.05 -6.72 -2.41
C ILE A 233 29.13 -6.21 -3.38
N ARG A 234 28.73 -5.48 -4.43
CA ARG A 234 29.66 -4.93 -5.43
C ARG A 234 30.25 -3.60 -4.97
N LEU A 235 31.57 -3.50 -4.98
CA LEU A 235 32.30 -2.24 -4.82
C LEU A 235 33.01 -1.91 -6.13
N GLU A 236 32.77 -0.71 -6.65
CA GLU A 236 33.54 -0.15 -7.77
C GLU A 236 34.98 0.13 -7.32
N LYS A 237 35.95 0.08 -8.23
CA LYS A 237 37.34 0.42 -7.93
C LYS A 237 37.44 1.81 -7.25
N PRO A 238 38.25 1.98 -6.19
CA PRO A 238 38.45 3.32 -5.60
C PRO A 238 39.28 4.22 -6.55
N PRO A 239 39.07 5.54 -6.53
CA PRO A 239 39.95 6.50 -7.19
C PRO A 239 41.40 6.39 -6.66
N PRO A 240 42.43 6.75 -7.45
CA PRO A 240 43.81 6.75 -6.99
C PRO A 240 43.99 7.60 -5.71
N GLY A 241 44.67 7.04 -4.70
CA GLY A 241 44.86 7.68 -3.40
C GLY A 241 43.72 7.51 -2.39
N GLN A 242 42.53 7.09 -2.84
CA GLN A 242 41.40 6.85 -1.94
C GLN A 242 41.28 5.36 -1.56
N GLY A 243 40.78 5.10 -0.35
CA GLY A 243 40.47 3.74 0.12
C GLY A 243 39.12 3.22 -0.40
N TRP A 244 38.83 1.95 -0.10
CA TRP A 244 37.57 1.32 -0.51
C TRP A 244 36.36 1.90 0.23
N LYS A 245 35.25 2.01 -0.52
CA LYS A 245 33.95 2.53 -0.08
C LYS A 245 32.82 1.89 -0.89
N LEU A 246 31.62 1.84 -0.33
CA LEU A 246 30.41 1.54 -1.10
C LEU A 246 30.15 2.67 -2.11
N LYS A 247 29.30 2.41 -3.11
CA LYS A 247 28.84 3.45 -4.05
C LYS A 247 28.00 4.49 -3.31
N SER A 248 26.90 4.05 -2.72
CA SER A 248 26.10 4.81 -1.75
C SER A 248 26.15 4.12 -0.40
N ALA A 249 25.90 4.87 0.68
CA ALA A 249 25.62 4.36 2.02
C ALA A 249 24.14 4.55 2.44
N ALA A 250 23.32 5.11 1.56
CA ALA A 250 21.89 5.29 1.74
C ALA A 250 21.12 4.64 0.58
N MET A 251 20.10 3.86 0.92
CA MET A 251 19.16 3.30 -0.03
C MET A 251 18.14 4.36 -0.46
N THR A 252 17.87 4.43 -1.76
CA THR A 252 16.72 5.21 -2.28
C THR A 252 15.45 4.38 -2.13
N VAL A 253 14.45 4.93 -1.45
CA VAL A 253 13.12 4.34 -1.31
C VAL A 253 12.13 5.15 -2.12
N GLU A 254 11.51 4.51 -3.10
CA GLU A 254 10.47 5.11 -3.94
C GLU A 254 9.10 4.62 -3.49
N PHE A 255 8.12 5.52 -3.35
CA PHE A 255 6.76 5.18 -2.93
C PHE A 255 5.84 5.16 -4.15
N ASN A 256 5.38 3.98 -4.57
CA ASN A 256 4.35 3.86 -5.59
C ASN A 256 2.99 4.26 -5.00
N ILE A 257 2.56 5.48 -5.32
CA ILE A 257 1.29 6.05 -4.89
C ILE A 257 0.40 6.46 -6.07
N ASP A 258 0.67 5.95 -7.27
CA ASP A 258 0.00 6.34 -8.53
C ASP A 258 -1.52 6.07 -8.51
N ASN A 259 -1.96 5.10 -7.70
CA ASN A 259 -3.37 4.76 -7.47
C ASN A 259 -3.91 5.26 -6.12
N THR A 260 -3.28 6.28 -5.52
CA THR A 260 -3.65 6.86 -4.21
C THR A 260 -4.11 8.30 -4.38
N SER A 261 -5.15 8.71 -3.64
CA SER A 261 -5.56 10.12 -3.54
C SER A 261 -4.40 11.00 -3.05
N PRO A 262 -4.12 12.16 -3.67
CA PRO A 262 -3.10 13.09 -3.19
C PRO A 262 -3.32 13.57 -1.76
N GLU A 263 -4.56 13.62 -1.27
CA GLU A 263 -4.87 13.96 0.12
C GLU A 263 -4.56 12.81 1.07
N LEU A 264 -4.84 11.57 0.65
CA LEU A 264 -4.54 10.37 1.42
C LEU A 264 -3.02 10.12 1.53
N ALA A 265 -2.28 10.37 0.44
CA ALA A 265 -0.84 10.20 0.39
C ALA A 265 -0.07 11.13 1.36
N LYS A 266 -0.62 12.31 1.68
CA LYS A 266 -0.04 13.23 2.69
C LYS A 266 0.05 12.61 4.08
N TYR A 267 -0.79 11.64 4.39
CA TYR A 267 -0.79 10.99 5.70
C TYR A 267 0.30 9.94 5.86
N ILE A 268 0.90 9.42 4.78
CA ILE A 268 1.97 8.42 4.85
C ILE A 268 3.17 9.00 5.62
N THR A 269 3.58 8.29 6.66
CA THR A 269 4.84 8.54 7.36
C THR A 269 5.80 7.37 7.21
N VAL A 270 7.09 7.66 7.24
CA VAL A 270 8.20 6.71 7.33
C VAL A 270 8.98 7.08 8.59
N TRP A 271 9.07 6.18 9.57
CA TRP A 271 9.66 6.48 10.89
C TRP A 271 9.12 7.79 11.49
N ASP A 272 7.79 7.94 11.48
CA ASP A 272 7.02 9.09 11.98
C ASP A 272 7.27 10.43 11.24
N LYS A 273 8.08 10.43 10.16
CA LYS A 273 8.33 11.60 9.29
C LYS A 273 7.50 11.52 8.00
N PRO A 274 6.96 12.63 7.47
CA PRO A 274 6.17 12.60 6.23
C PRO A 274 7.02 12.17 5.03
N VAL A 275 6.40 11.48 4.07
CA VAL A 275 7.05 11.14 2.79
C VAL A 275 7.40 12.43 2.03
N PRO A 276 8.63 12.57 1.48
CA PRO A 276 9.01 13.73 0.68
C PRO A 276 8.15 13.88 -0.58
N LYS A 277 7.88 15.12 -1.00
CA LYS A 277 7.05 15.44 -2.20
C LYS A 277 7.56 14.87 -3.53
N SER A 278 8.82 14.42 -3.56
CA SER A 278 9.43 13.69 -4.68
C SER A 278 8.96 12.23 -4.80
N ASN A 279 8.22 11.72 -3.80
CA ASN A 279 7.96 10.30 -3.56
C ASN A 279 9.25 9.46 -3.42
N LYS A 280 10.38 10.11 -3.09
CA LYS A 280 11.67 9.45 -2.86
C LYS A 280 12.25 9.88 -1.52
N ALA A 281 12.52 8.90 -0.65
CA ALA A 281 13.24 9.10 0.62
C ALA A 281 14.61 8.40 0.57
N TYR A 282 15.53 8.85 1.41
CA TYR A 282 16.83 8.22 1.61
C TYR A 282 16.90 7.68 3.03
N ILE A 283 17.14 6.37 3.17
CA ILE A 283 17.23 5.67 4.46
C ILE A 283 18.38 4.68 4.45
N PHE A 284 18.77 4.18 5.62
CA PHE A 284 19.68 3.04 5.68
C PHE A 284 18.97 1.74 5.27
N PRO A 285 19.65 0.79 4.61
CA PRO A 285 19.13 -0.56 4.34
C PRO A 285 18.62 -1.25 5.61
N GLY A 286 17.45 -1.88 5.54
CA GLY A 286 16.73 -2.43 6.69
C GLY A 286 15.23 -2.15 6.69
N LEU A 287 14.61 -2.23 7.88
CA LEU A 287 13.16 -2.16 8.02
C LEU A 287 12.62 -0.77 7.67
N ILE A 288 11.70 -0.71 6.70
CA ILE A 288 10.93 0.49 6.40
C ILE A 288 9.66 0.48 7.25
N GLN A 289 9.66 1.22 8.37
CA GLN A 289 8.44 1.41 9.15
C GLN A 289 7.54 2.46 8.49
N LEU A 290 6.50 2.00 7.80
CA LEU A 290 5.37 2.84 7.42
C LEU A 290 4.45 3.14 8.61
N GLY A 291 3.73 4.23 8.51
CA GLY A 291 2.71 4.67 9.47
C GLY A 291 1.84 5.78 8.89
N SER A 292 0.96 6.33 9.73
CA SER A 292 0.02 7.39 9.37
C SER A 292 0.11 8.54 10.35
N SER A 293 0.00 9.77 9.85
CA SER A 293 -0.24 10.98 10.66
C SER A 293 -1.74 11.27 10.89
N ASN A 294 -2.65 10.55 10.22
CA ASN A 294 -4.08 10.56 10.51
C ASN A 294 -4.45 9.31 11.34
N PRO A 295 -4.90 9.45 12.60
CA PRO A 295 -5.19 8.30 13.47
C PRO A 295 -6.41 7.47 13.01
N ALA A 296 -7.22 7.97 12.07
CA ALA A 296 -8.31 7.19 11.48
C ALA A 296 -7.84 6.16 10.44
N ILE A 297 -6.56 6.18 10.07
CA ILE A 297 -5.99 5.44 8.94
C ILE A 297 -4.75 4.69 9.41
N ASP A 298 -4.71 3.39 9.17
CA ASP A 298 -3.51 2.57 9.25
C ASP A 298 -2.85 2.50 7.87
N VAL A 299 -1.54 2.73 7.80
CA VAL A 299 -0.73 2.56 6.58
C VAL A 299 0.32 1.48 6.81
N GLY A 300 0.34 0.48 5.93
CA GLY A 300 1.31 -0.61 5.96
C GLY A 300 1.87 -0.91 4.56
N ASN A 301 2.71 -1.94 4.46
CA ASN A 301 3.13 -2.47 3.17
C ASN A 301 2.01 -3.33 2.57
N SER A 302 1.76 -3.19 1.26
CA SER A 302 0.77 -4.00 0.56
C SER A 302 1.08 -5.50 0.64
N PRO A 303 0.09 -6.37 0.94
CA PRO A 303 0.31 -7.81 0.89
C PRO A 303 0.58 -8.32 -0.53
N ALA A 304 0.28 -7.53 -1.56
CA ALA A 304 0.52 -7.89 -2.97
C ALA A 304 2.02 -7.99 -3.33
N VAL A 305 2.91 -7.34 -2.58
CA VAL A 305 4.37 -7.49 -2.76
C VAL A 305 4.97 -8.65 -1.97
N GLY A 306 4.14 -9.45 -1.29
CA GLY A 306 4.59 -10.60 -0.52
C GLY A 306 5.43 -10.22 0.71
N ARG A 307 6.34 -11.13 1.10
CA ARG A 307 7.20 -10.95 2.27
C ARG A 307 8.36 -10.03 1.93
N THR A 308 8.31 -8.79 2.43
CA THR A 308 9.29 -7.72 2.16
C THR A 308 10.25 -7.46 3.33
N ASP A 309 10.41 -8.49 4.18
CA ASP A 309 11.37 -8.51 5.30
C ASP A 309 12.79 -8.16 4.78
N PRO A 310 13.51 -7.25 5.44
CA PRO A 310 14.85 -6.84 5.02
C PRO A 310 15.86 -7.98 4.95
N SER A 311 16.84 -7.82 4.07
CA SER A 311 18.00 -8.70 3.93
C SER A 311 19.20 -7.91 3.39
N LEU A 312 20.39 -8.52 3.32
CA LEU A 312 21.57 -7.87 2.72
C LEU A 312 21.38 -7.48 1.24
N TYR A 313 20.32 -7.98 0.56
CA TYR A 313 19.99 -7.62 -0.82
C TYR A 313 19.75 -6.11 -0.99
N GLU A 314 19.22 -5.45 0.03
CA GLU A 314 19.01 -3.99 0.01
C GLU A 314 20.34 -3.21 0.00
N ILE A 315 21.42 -3.81 0.49
CA ILE A 315 22.77 -3.25 0.44
C ILE A 315 23.41 -3.47 -0.95
N SER A 316 23.08 -4.56 -1.64
CA SER A 316 23.58 -4.82 -3.00
C SER A 316 22.84 -4.02 -4.08
N THR A 317 21.56 -3.68 -3.88
CA THR A 317 20.78 -2.85 -4.82
C THR A 317 20.74 -1.36 -4.50
N MET A 318 20.92 -0.96 -3.22
CA MET A 318 20.74 0.42 -2.71
C MET A 318 19.42 1.08 -3.16
N SER A 319 18.39 0.28 -3.44
CA SER A 319 17.10 0.74 -3.96
C SER A 319 15.95 -0.20 -3.57
N LYS A 320 14.80 0.38 -3.20
CA LYS A 320 13.58 -0.36 -2.88
C LYS A 320 12.33 0.41 -3.32
N LEU A 321 11.39 -0.29 -3.95
CA LEU A 321 10.07 0.23 -4.30
C LEU A 321 9.07 -0.23 -3.23
N VAL A 322 8.35 0.72 -2.64
CA VAL A 322 7.36 0.51 -1.59
C VAL A 322 5.96 0.77 -2.15
N PHE A 323 5.02 -0.09 -1.79
CA PHE A 323 3.61 0.02 -2.17
C PHE A 323 2.78 0.18 -0.88
N PRO A 324 2.46 1.42 -0.47
CA PRO A 324 1.62 1.67 0.69
C PRO A 324 0.23 1.07 0.52
N ASP A 325 -0.30 0.52 1.60
CA ASP A 325 -1.64 -0.05 1.68
C ASP A 325 -2.40 0.61 2.84
N PHE A 326 -3.61 1.07 2.55
CA PHE A 326 -4.39 1.94 3.43
C PHE A 326 -5.59 1.17 4.00
N LYS A 327 -5.74 1.18 5.32
CA LYS A 327 -6.87 0.57 6.01
C LYS A 327 -7.46 1.56 7.00
N ILE A 328 -8.77 1.46 7.25
CA ILE A 328 -9.38 2.19 8.35
C ILE A 328 -8.92 1.55 9.68
N SER A 329 -8.45 2.37 10.62
CA SER A 329 -8.01 1.91 11.94
C SER A 329 -9.20 1.62 12.86
N ASP A 330 -8.98 1.04 14.05
CA ASP A 330 -10.05 0.89 15.04
C ASP A 330 -10.56 2.25 15.54
N GLN A 331 -9.67 3.23 15.69
CA GLN A 331 -10.05 4.61 16.01
C GLN A 331 -10.84 5.24 14.86
N GLY A 332 -10.43 5.01 13.60
CA GLY A 332 -11.15 5.47 12.42
C GLY A 332 -12.55 4.89 12.32
N ARG A 333 -12.71 3.59 12.61
CA ARG A 333 -14.04 2.94 12.69
C ARG A 333 -14.94 3.65 13.70
N GLN A 334 -14.42 4.03 14.88
CA GLN A 334 -15.21 4.78 15.86
C GLN A 334 -15.54 6.19 15.38
N MET A 335 -14.57 6.93 14.85
CA MET A 335 -14.78 8.28 14.32
C MET A 335 -15.82 8.31 13.18
N VAL A 336 -15.84 7.29 12.31
CA VAL A 336 -16.87 7.11 11.28
C VAL A 336 -18.24 6.80 11.90
N LYS A 337 -18.33 5.96 12.94
CA LYS A 337 -19.60 5.73 13.66
C LYS A 337 -20.14 7.00 14.31
N ASP A 338 -19.27 7.83 14.89
CA ASP A 338 -19.65 9.08 15.55
C ASP A 338 -20.12 10.12 14.51
N ALA A 339 -19.41 10.25 13.38
CA ALA A 339 -19.81 11.11 12.26
C ALA A 339 -21.12 10.64 11.60
N LEU A 340 -21.30 9.33 11.45
CA LEU A 340 -22.52 8.71 10.94
C LEU A 340 -23.71 8.95 11.86
N LYS A 341 -23.53 8.78 13.17
CA LYS A 341 -24.56 9.13 14.16
C LYS A 341 -24.98 10.60 14.02
N LYS A 342 -24.01 11.52 13.96
CA LYS A 342 -24.27 12.96 13.80
C LYS A 342 -25.04 13.25 12.50
N ALA A 343 -24.66 12.64 11.38
CA ALA A 343 -25.35 12.83 10.10
C ALA A 343 -26.80 12.30 10.13
N LEU A 344 -27.05 11.17 10.81
CA LEU A 344 -28.41 10.63 11.00
C LEU A 344 -29.25 11.49 11.97
N ASP A 345 -28.64 12.07 13.01
CA ASP A 345 -29.26 13.04 13.92
C ASP A 345 -29.64 14.33 13.16
N GLU A 346 -28.75 14.84 12.29
CA GLU A 346 -29.03 15.98 11.39
C GLU A 346 -30.18 15.67 10.42
N CYS A 347 -30.21 14.48 9.80
CA CYS A 347 -31.32 14.02 8.96
C CYS A 347 -32.66 13.91 9.71
N ALA A 348 -32.64 13.52 10.99
CA ALA A 348 -33.84 13.44 11.82
C ALA A 348 -34.38 14.81 12.27
N SER A 349 -33.62 15.90 12.12
CA SER A 349 -34.08 17.25 12.43
C SER A 349 -35.03 17.85 11.37
N SER A 350 -35.12 17.22 10.18
CA SER A 350 -36.02 17.65 9.12
C SER A 350 -37.48 17.34 9.44
N SER A 351 -38.42 18.14 8.92
CA SER A 351 -39.85 17.83 8.93
C SER A 351 -40.36 17.19 7.63
N SER A 352 -39.50 17.08 6.61
CA SER A 352 -39.84 16.46 5.32
C SER A 352 -40.06 14.95 5.46
N LEU A 353 -40.97 14.40 4.66
CA LEU A 353 -41.19 12.96 4.51
C LEU A 353 -40.06 12.25 3.73
N GLU A 354 -39.25 13.01 3.01
CA GLU A 354 -38.06 12.56 2.29
C GLU A 354 -37.03 13.71 2.32
N PRO A 355 -36.21 13.83 3.39
CA PRO A 355 -35.21 14.88 3.48
C PRO A 355 -34.12 14.68 2.43
N PRO A 356 -33.64 15.75 1.75
CA PRO A 356 -32.61 15.64 0.73
C PRO A 356 -31.29 15.16 1.35
N LYS A 357 -30.57 14.27 0.64
CA LYS A 357 -29.31 13.64 1.10
C LYS A 357 -29.43 12.87 2.42
N CYS A 358 -30.60 12.27 2.70
CA CYS A 358 -30.83 11.48 3.89
C CYS A 358 -31.46 10.12 3.57
N PRO A 359 -31.18 9.06 4.36
CA PRO A 359 -31.72 7.73 4.11
C PRO A 359 -33.17 7.55 4.61
N ASN A 360 -33.66 8.39 5.53
CA ASN A 360 -35.04 8.29 6.03
C ASN A 360 -36.08 8.78 5.01
N LYS A 361 -37.04 7.91 4.69
CA LYS A 361 -38.09 8.17 3.71
C LYS A 361 -39.41 7.51 4.12
N ALA A 362 -40.50 8.27 4.13
CA ALA A 362 -41.84 7.84 4.50
C ALA A 362 -42.87 8.30 3.46
N ALA A 363 -42.88 7.64 2.30
CA ALA A 363 -43.79 7.98 1.20
C ALA A 363 -45.14 7.25 1.33
N ARG A 364 -46.15 7.94 1.86
CA ARG A 364 -47.57 7.52 1.87
C ARG A 364 -48.45 8.68 1.39
N SER A 365 -49.46 8.37 0.58
CA SER A 365 -50.33 9.38 -0.05
C SER A 365 -51.24 10.12 0.93
N ASP A 366 -51.50 9.54 2.10
CA ASP A 366 -52.33 10.11 3.16
C ASP A 366 -51.52 10.89 4.21
N PHE A 367 -50.19 10.91 4.13
CA PHE A 367 -49.34 11.71 5.03
C PHE A 367 -49.32 13.18 4.59
N VAL A 368 -49.34 14.09 5.57
CA VAL A 368 -49.27 15.53 5.35
C VAL A 368 -47.80 15.94 5.18
N ALA A 369 -47.49 16.64 4.09
CA ALA A 369 -46.16 17.18 3.82
C ALA A 369 -45.65 18.06 4.97
N ASP A 370 -44.32 18.07 5.16
CA ASP A 370 -43.61 18.85 6.17
C ASP A 370 -44.13 18.70 7.62
N SER A 371 -44.81 17.59 7.91
CA SER A 371 -45.40 17.29 9.22
C SER A 371 -44.68 16.20 10.01
N ALA A 372 -43.61 15.62 9.45
CA ALA A 372 -42.87 14.55 10.11
C ALA A 372 -42.09 15.09 11.32
N LYS A 373 -41.97 14.24 12.34
CA LYS A 373 -41.02 14.35 13.44
C LYS A 373 -40.25 13.04 13.47
N TRP A 374 -39.04 13.06 12.93
CA TRP A 374 -38.19 11.87 12.92
C TRP A 374 -37.47 11.71 14.26
N THR A 375 -37.06 10.49 14.54
CA THR A 375 -36.15 10.13 15.63
C THR A 375 -35.03 9.31 15.01
N ALA A 376 -33.79 9.77 15.20
CA ALA A 376 -32.63 9.10 14.61
C ALA A 376 -32.43 7.68 15.18
N PRO A 377 -31.82 6.77 14.41
CA PRO A 377 -31.57 5.41 14.85
C PRO A 377 -30.66 5.37 16.09
N ALA A 378 -31.13 4.74 17.16
CA ALA A 378 -30.35 4.57 18.39
C ALA A 378 -29.29 3.45 18.27
N ASN A 379 -29.52 2.49 17.37
CA ASN A 379 -28.62 1.37 17.10
C ASN A 379 -28.12 1.43 15.65
N LEU A 380 -26.81 1.31 15.46
CA LEU A 380 -26.11 1.33 14.16
C LEU A 380 -25.34 0.02 13.88
N ASP A 381 -25.54 -1.03 14.66
CA ASP A 381 -24.81 -2.31 14.53
C ASP A 381 -25.14 -3.07 13.23
N ALA A 382 -26.29 -2.77 12.61
CA ALA A 382 -26.66 -3.26 11.29
C ALA A 382 -26.02 -2.48 10.13
N LEU A 383 -25.17 -1.48 10.41
CA LEU A 383 -24.39 -0.73 9.43
C LEU A 383 -22.94 -1.24 9.40
N THR A 384 -22.47 -1.55 8.20
CA THR A 384 -21.11 -2.02 7.94
C THR A 384 -20.25 -0.88 7.38
N ILE A 385 -19.03 -0.76 7.90
CA ILE A 385 -17.99 0.14 7.36
C ILE A 385 -17.00 -0.78 6.63
N ASN A 386 -17.04 -0.71 5.31
CA ASN A 386 -16.38 -1.67 4.42
C ASN A 386 -15.00 -1.17 3.98
N PHE A 387 -14.55 -1.65 2.81
CA PHE A 387 -13.29 -1.30 2.17
C PHE A 387 -13.10 0.23 2.04
N MET A 388 -11.86 0.68 2.27
CA MET A 388 -11.41 2.03 1.94
C MET A 388 -10.88 2.02 0.50
N ASP A 389 -11.45 2.83 -0.37
CA ASP A 389 -10.88 3.04 -1.70
C ASP A 389 -9.67 4.00 -1.61
N PRO A 390 -8.43 3.56 -1.90
CA PRO A 390 -7.25 4.41 -1.82
C PRO A 390 -7.28 5.55 -2.85
N LYS A 391 -8.05 5.44 -3.95
CA LYS A 391 -8.15 6.49 -4.98
C LYS A 391 -8.94 7.70 -4.53
N THR A 392 -9.89 7.51 -3.61
CA THR A 392 -10.75 8.58 -3.08
C THR A 392 -10.49 8.88 -1.61
N GLY A 393 -9.89 7.96 -0.85
CA GLY A 393 -9.76 8.05 0.60
C GLY A 393 -11.09 7.87 1.35
N LYS A 394 -12.09 7.27 0.69
CA LYS A 394 -13.43 7.05 1.26
C LYS A 394 -13.63 5.60 1.68
N VAL A 395 -14.31 5.38 2.80
CA VAL A 395 -14.88 4.07 3.17
C VAL A 395 -16.35 4.02 2.85
N MET A 396 -16.78 2.90 2.25
CA MET A 396 -18.19 2.64 1.98
C MET A 396 -18.94 2.28 3.26
N ILE A 397 -20.12 2.88 3.45
CA ILE A 397 -21.08 2.57 4.50
C ILE A 397 -22.29 1.93 3.85
N ILE A 398 -22.67 0.73 4.30
CA ILE A 398 -23.89 0.07 3.84
C ILE A 398 -24.56 -0.74 4.96
N GLY A 399 -25.88 -0.69 5.00
CA GLY A 399 -26.70 -1.52 5.88
C GLY A 399 -28.10 -0.97 6.03
N ASN A 400 -28.76 -1.27 7.14
CA ASN A 400 -30.06 -0.71 7.48
C ASN A 400 -30.02 0.01 8.82
N ALA A 401 -30.84 1.05 8.98
CA ALA A 401 -31.02 1.75 10.25
C ALA A 401 -32.50 2.09 10.46
N GLU A 402 -33.00 1.89 11.67
CA GLU A 402 -34.41 2.07 11.99
C GLU A 402 -34.67 3.48 12.54
N PHE A 403 -35.38 4.30 11.78
CA PHE A 403 -35.81 5.63 12.19
C PHE A 403 -37.18 5.58 12.85
N GLY A 404 -37.35 6.27 13.97
CA GLY A 404 -38.68 6.58 14.50
C GLY A 404 -39.33 7.72 13.71
N ILE A 405 -40.65 7.72 13.62
CA ILE A 405 -41.43 8.80 13.02
C ILE A 405 -42.72 9.04 13.80
N SER A 406 -43.12 10.31 13.89
CA SER A 406 -44.49 10.75 14.16
C SER A 406 -44.93 11.69 13.03
N VAL A 407 -46.11 11.49 12.45
CA VAL A 407 -46.56 12.20 11.24
C VAL A 407 -48.07 12.44 11.26
N ARG A 408 -48.53 13.57 10.72
CA ARG A 408 -49.98 13.86 10.59
C ARG A 408 -50.54 13.24 9.32
N THR A 409 -51.73 12.66 9.41
CA THR A 409 -52.49 12.16 8.26
C THR A 409 -53.48 13.22 7.76
N GLN A 410 -53.93 13.09 6.51
CA GLN A 410 -54.97 13.95 5.92
C GLN A 410 -56.33 13.83 6.64
N SER A 411 -56.58 12.73 7.35
CA SER A 411 -57.74 12.56 8.23
C SER A 411 -57.63 13.31 9.57
N GLY A 412 -56.51 14.00 9.83
CA GLY A 412 -56.27 14.78 11.05
C GLY A 412 -55.72 14.00 12.24
N SER A 413 -55.52 12.68 12.08
CA SER A 413 -54.85 11.86 13.11
C SER A 413 -53.33 12.05 13.07
N THR A 414 -52.64 11.60 14.12
CA THR A 414 -51.17 11.47 14.12
C THR A 414 -50.83 9.99 14.23
N GLU A 415 -50.12 9.47 13.24
CA GLU A 415 -49.53 8.12 13.30
C GLU A 415 -48.13 8.19 13.91
N THR A 416 -47.68 7.11 14.51
CA THR A 416 -46.32 6.98 15.08
C THR A 416 -45.85 5.55 14.94
N GLY A 417 -44.60 5.35 14.57
CA GLY A 417 -44.02 4.04 14.29
C GLY A 417 -42.56 4.16 13.90
N THR A 418 -42.04 3.16 13.19
CA THR A 418 -40.67 3.15 12.70
C THR A 418 -40.60 2.80 11.22
N PHE A 419 -39.58 3.31 10.54
CA PHE A 419 -39.23 2.98 9.16
C PHE A 419 -37.80 2.45 9.11
N LEU A 420 -37.64 1.27 8.52
CA LEU A 420 -36.33 0.71 8.23
C LEU A 420 -35.78 1.39 6.97
N ALA A 421 -34.76 2.21 7.13
CA ALA A 421 -34.07 2.89 6.05
C ALA A 421 -32.85 2.07 5.59
N THR A 422 -32.72 1.83 4.29
CA THR A 422 -31.45 1.38 3.71
C THR A 422 -30.48 2.56 3.74
N VAL A 423 -29.37 2.41 4.45
CA VAL A 423 -28.29 3.40 4.48
C VAL A 423 -27.24 2.98 3.47
N PHE A 424 -27.00 3.83 2.49
CA PHE A 424 -25.88 3.74 1.56
C PHE A 424 -25.17 5.09 1.49
N GLY A 425 -23.84 5.08 1.41
CA GLY A 425 -23.05 6.29 1.43
C GLY A 425 -21.60 6.03 1.76
N ASN A 426 -20.86 7.09 2.04
CA ASN A 426 -19.41 7.02 2.21
C ASN A 426 -18.95 7.97 3.33
N ALA A 427 -17.94 7.56 4.09
CA ALA A 427 -17.19 8.48 4.95
C ALA A 427 -15.84 8.82 4.31
N ASP A 428 -15.57 10.11 4.19
CA ASP A 428 -14.31 10.65 3.69
C ASP A 428 -13.27 10.72 4.81
N LEU A 429 -12.27 9.84 4.75
CA LEU A 429 -11.15 9.77 5.69
C LEU A 429 -9.97 10.68 5.28
N THR A 430 -10.04 11.35 4.11
CA THR A 430 -9.10 12.43 3.83
C THR A 430 -9.28 13.60 4.80
N GLN A 431 -10.47 13.71 5.39
CA GLN A 431 -10.83 14.66 6.43
C GLN A 431 -10.59 14.07 7.84
N ASN A 432 -10.23 14.94 8.79
CA ASN A 432 -10.09 14.59 10.20
C ASN A 432 -10.75 15.69 11.07
N PRO A 433 -11.93 15.46 11.68
CA PRO A 433 -12.69 14.20 11.68
C PRO A 433 -13.29 13.85 10.30
N PRO A 434 -13.69 12.58 10.08
CA PRO A 434 -14.31 12.14 8.82
C PRO A 434 -15.65 12.83 8.54
N ILE A 435 -15.97 13.01 7.26
CA ILE A 435 -17.27 13.55 6.81
C ILE A 435 -18.08 12.43 6.15
N VAL A 436 -19.32 12.24 6.56
CA VAL A 436 -20.26 11.29 5.94
C VAL A 436 -21.12 12.00 4.89
N ASP A 437 -21.25 11.43 3.71
CA ASP A 437 -22.24 11.81 2.69
C ASP A 437 -23.08 10.58 2.33
N PHE A 438 -24.40 10.75 2.23
CA PHE A 438 -25.32 9.66 1.90
C PHE A 438 -25.61 9.64 0.40
N ASP A 439 -25.39 8.48 -0.21
CA ASP A 439 -25.77 8.24 -1.59
C ASP A 439 -27.29 8.07 -1.63
N ARG A 440 -27.99 8.95 -2.35
CA ARG A 440 -29.46 8.97 -2.38
C ARG A 440 -30.00 7.67 -3.00
N ALA A 441 -30.74 6.90 -2.21
CA ALA A 441 -31.47 5.70 -2.63
C ALA A 441 -32.80 6.02 -3.35
#